data_AF-A0A920V5Z9-F1
#
_entry.id   AF-A0A920V5Z9-F1
#
_cell.length_a   1.000
_cell.length_b   1.000
_cell.length_c   1.000
_cell.angle_alpha   90.00
_cell.angle_beta   90.00
_cell.angle_gamma   90.00
#
_symmetry.space_group_name_H-M   'P 1'
#
loop_
_entity.id
_entity.type
_entity.pdbx_description
1 polymer ?
#
loop_
_entity_poly.entity_id
_entity_poly.type
_entity_poly.pdbx_seq_one_letter_code
_entity_poly.pdbx_strand_id
1 'polypeptide(L)'
;MAWKFNQELRGREPKKGDLTFDNYVKEVFLDSEVSVACLSGVASKLFDVINVDEMVTARNTVNAMSGSQRMVCHGPIAPYYPNFLEEAERQALEREIDAWKFYTGVFNMRGEYSWWMDDEELIYPFYEKIKSWGKNIINVHKGLPFNQNLKPGVTDYTNPRDIKKFHWIIRISILLFIIRIQV
;
A
#
# COMPACT_ATOMS: atom_id res chain seq x y z
N MET A 1 -0.38 16.22 11.03
CA MET A 1 0.85 16.86 10.48
C MET A 1 0.63 17.61 9.16
N ALA A 2 -0.59 17.71 8.62
CA ALA A 2 -0.87 18.29 7.29
C ALA A 2 -0.67 19.82 7.17
N TRP A 3 -0.79 20.57 8.27
CA TRP A 3 -0.79 22.05 8.25
C TRP A 3 0.51 22.72 7.78
N LYS A 4 1.66 22.02 7.79
CA LYS A 4 2.90 22.54 7.21
C LYS A 4 2.79 22.72 5.68
N PHE A 5 1.91 21.95 5.04
CA PHE A 5 1.75 21.92 3.58
C PHE A 5 0.43 22.55 3.13
N ASN A 6 -0.51 22.79 4.05
CA ASN A 6 -1.74 23.53 3.81
C ASN A 6 -2.02 24.47 4.99
N GLN A 7 -1.77 25.78 4.80
CA GLN A 7 -1.93 26.80 5.84
C GLN A 7 -3.39 26.95 6.29
N GLU A 8 -4.37 26.63 5.45
CA GLU A 8 -5.80 26.73 5.78
C GLU A 8 -6.24 25.67 6.80
N LEU A 9 -5.46 24.59 6.93
CA LEU A 9 -5.67 23.54 7.93
C LEU A 9 -5.00 23.85 9.28
N ARG A 10 -4.27 24.97 9.39
CA ARG A 10 -3.60 25.33 10.65
C ARG A 10 -4.64 25.64 11.73
N GLY A 11 -4.60 24.89 12.82
CA GLY A 11 -5.55 25.04 13.93
C GLY A 11 -6.94 24.45 13.67
N ARG A 12 -7.15 23.76 12.55
CA ARG A 12 -8.37 22.98 12.32
C ARG A 12 -8.24 21.59 12.94
N GLU A 13 -9.19 21.23 13.78
CA GLU A 13 -9.35 19.87 14.29
C GLU A 13 -10.23 19.05 13.34
N PRO A 14 -9.93 17.74 13.15
CA PRO A 14 -10.79 16.85 12.37
C PRO A 14 -12.21 16.82 12.93
N LYS A 15 -13.20 17.00 12.06
CA LYS A 15 -14.62 16.94 12.39
C LYS A 15 -15.22 15.60 11.97
N LYS A 16 -16.39 15.29 12.54
CA LYS A 16 -17.21 14.18 12.06
C LYS A 16 -17.53 14.40 10.58
N GLY A 17 -17.14 13.46 9.73
CA GLY A 17 -17.29 13.56 8.28
C GLY A 17 -15.96 13.72 7.53
N ASP A 18 -14.91 14.21 8.17
CA ASP A 18 -13.64 14.50 7.46
C ASP A 18 -12.94 13.24 6.94
N LEU A 19 -13.19 12.09 7.56
CA LEU A 19 -12.59 10.80 7.21
C LEU A 19 -13.51 9.88 6.40
N THR A 20 -14.64 10.37 5.89
CA THR A 20 -15.58 9.56 5.11
C THR A 20 -15.11 9.40 3.66
N PHE A 21 -15.66 8.39 2.98
CA PHE A 21 -15.41 8.18 1.56
C PHE A 21 -15.85 9.36 0.69
N ASP A 22 -17.01 9.96 0.96
CA ASP A 22 -17.51 11.10 0.19
C ASP A 22 -16.59 12.32 0.30
N ASN A 23 -16.09 12.59 1.50
CA ASN A 23 -15.13 13.67 1.70
C ASN A 23 -13.80 13.36 1.00
N TYR A 24 -13.33 12.11 1.07
CA TYR A 24 -12.16 11.68 0.31
C TYR A 24 -12.33 11.92 -1.20
N VAL A 25 -13.47 11.55 -1.80
CA VAL A 25 -13.73 11.76 -3.22
C VAL A 25 -13.74 13.25 -3.56
N LYS A 26 -14.38 14.09 -2.74
CA LYS A 26 -14.38 15.54 -2.91
C LYS A 26 -12.96 16.11 -2.86
N GLU A 27 -12.22 15.86 -1.79
CA GLU A 27 -10.89 16.44 -1.58
C GLU A 27 -9.89 15.97 -2.65
N VAL A 28 -9.97 14.70 -3.08
CA VAL A 28 -9.06 14.17 -4.09
C VAL A 28 -9.46 14.57 -5.49
N PHE A 29 -10.74 14.47 -5.88
CA PHE A 29 -11.11 14.58 -7.30
C PHE A 29 -11.87 15.85 -7.67
N LEU A 30 -12.42 16.58 -6.69
CA LEU A 30 -13.18 17.82 -6.95
C LEU A 30 -12.39 19.07 -6.53
N ASP A 31 -11.68 18.99 -5.40
CA ASP A 31 -10.93 20.11 -4.83
C ASP A 31 -9.43 20.06 -5.14
N SER A 32 -9.02 19.15 -6.05
CA SER A 32 -7.64 19.05 -6.50
C SER A 32 -7.55 18.73 -8.00
N GLU A 33 -6.36 18.93 -8.58
CA GLU A 33 -6.08 18.60 -9.99
C GLU A 33 -5.70 17.13 -10.22
N VAL A 34 -5.93 16.25 -9.22
CA VAL A 34 -5.60 14.83 -9.35
C VAL A 34 -6.40 14.22 -10.50
N SER A 35 -5.68 13.63 -11.45
CA SER A 35 -6.28 12.92 -12.57
C SER A 35 -6.58 11.46 -12.24
N VAL A 36 -5.67 10.78 -11.55
CA VAL A 36 -5.83 9.39 -11.13
C VAL A 36 -5.27 9.24 -9.72
N ALA A 37 -6.04 8.65 -8.82
CA ALA A 37 -5.58 8.32 -7.48
C ALA A 37 -5.18 6.84 -7.38
N CYS A 38 -4.13 6.57 -6.58
CA CYS A 38 -3.71 5.22 -6.26
C CYS A 38 -3.99 4.93 -4.78
N LEU A 39 -4.98 4.09 -4.51
CA LEU A 39 -5.34 3.70 -3.15
C LEU A 39 -4.46 2.55 -2.67
N SER A 40 -3.82 2.76 -1.53
CA SER A 40 -2.90 1.80 -0.93
C SER A 40 -3.25 1.56 0.54
N GLY A 41 -3.25 0.30 0.95
CA GLY A 41 -3.36 -0.12 2.34
C GLY A 41 -2.06 -0.74 2.86
N VAL A 42 -2.03 -1.05 4.16
CA VAL A 42 -0.99 -1.87 4.78
C VAL A 42 -1.65 -3.09 5.40
N ALA A 43 -1.12 -4.29 5.14
CA ALA A 43 -1.63 -5.51 5.76
C ALA A 43 -1.10 -5.63 7.20
N SER A 44 -1.65 -4.85 8.15
CA SER A 44 -1.17 -4.80 9.53
C SER A 44 -2.29 -5.13 10.52
N LYS A 45 -1.95 -5.82 11.63
CA LYS A 45 -2.86 -5.96 12.78
C LYS A 45 -2.80 -4.77 13.71
N LEU A 46 -1.83 -3.87 13.54
CA LEU A 46 -1.61 -2.74 14.43
C LEU A 46 -2.55 -1.58 14.12
N PHE A 47 -2.90 -1.42 12.85
CA PHE A 47 -3.74 -0.32 12.40
C PHE A 47 -5.11 -0.82 11.96
N ASP A 48 -6.12 -0.05 12.35
CA ASP A 48 -7.45 -0.14 11.82
C ASP A 48 -7.50 0.64 10.49
N VAL A 49 -7.15 -0.06 9.42
CA VAL A 49 -7.07 0.44 8.04
C VAL A 49 -7.99 -0.37 7.15
N ILE A 50 -8.48 0.26 6.08
CA ILE A 50 -9.32 -0.39 5.08
C ILE A 50 -8.64 -1.64 4.50
N ASN A 51 -9.42 -2.71 4.34
CA ASN A 51 -8.96 -3.96 3.74
C ASN A 51 -9.01 -3.91 2.20
N VAL A 52 -8.52 -4.94 1.52
CA VAL A 52 -8.50 -4.99 0.06
C VAL A 52 -9.89 -4.87 -0.55
N ASP A 53 -10.88 -5.55 0.01
CA ASP A 53 -12.21 -5.61 -0.57
C ASP A 53 -12.88 -4.21 -0.50
N GLU A 54 -12.62 -3.47 0.58
CA GLU A 54 -13.02 -2.07 0.72
C GLU A 54 -12.27 -1.16 -0.26
N MET A 55 -10.96 -1.36 -0.44
CA MET A 55 -10.17 -0.59 -1.42
C MET A 55 -10.63 -0.83 -2.87
N VAL A 56 -10.94 -2.06 -3.22
CA VAL A 56 -11.46 -2.44 -4.54
C VAL A 56 -12.85 -1.87 -4.75
N THR A 57 -13.71 -1.93 -3.72
CA THR A 57 -15.02 -1.28 -3.74
C THR A 57 -14.89 0.22 -3.99
N ALA A 58 -14.02 0.92 -3.23
CA ALA A 58 -13.76 2.34 -3.40
C ALA A 58 -13.28 2.68 -4.82
N ARG A 59 -12.30 1.92 -5.35
CA ARG A 59 -11.81 2.07 -6.73
C ARG A 59 -12.94 1.92 -7.75
N ASN A 60 -13.72 0.84 -7.64
CA ASN A 60 -14.79 0.53 -8.58
C ASN A 60 -15.89 1.60 -8.54
N THR A 61 -16.24 2.10 -7.35
CA THR A 61 -17.21 3.17 -7.18
C THR A 61 -16.75 4.46 -7.86
N VAL A 62 -15.51 4.91 -7.63
CA VAL A 62 -14.98 6.11 -8.29
C VAL A 62 -14.94 5.96 -9.82
N ASN A 63 -14.50 4.80 -10.32
CA ASN A 63 -14.43 4.54 -11.75
C ASN A 63 -15.84 4.49 -12.39
N ALA A 64 -16.82 3.91 -11.70
CA ALA A 64 -18.20 3.89 -12.14
C ALA A 64 -18.82 5.30 -12.18
N MET A 65 -18.63 6.10 -11.12
CA MET A 65 -19.12 7.47 -11.03
C MET A 65 -18.55 8.38 -12.13
N SER A 66 -17.28 8.18 -12.47
CA SER A 66 -16.58 9.02 -13.46
C SER A 66 -16.64 8.50 -14.90
N GLY A 67 -17.15 7.29 -15.12
CA GLY A 67 -17.17 6.65 -16.44
C GLY A 67 -15.78 6.41 -17.05
N SER A 68 -14.72 6.47 -16.24
CA SER A 68 -13.32 6.31 -16.68
C SER A 68 -12.45 5.80 -15.54
N GLN A 69 -11.20 5.41 -15.83
CA GLN A 69 -10.26 4.95 -14.80
C GLN A 69 -9.64 6.16 -14.07
N ARG A 70 -10.34 6.64 -13.04
CA ARG A 70 -9.88 7.73 -12.15
C ARG A 70 -9.22 7.21 -10.87
N MET A 71 -9.31 5.92 -10.60
CA MET A 71 -8.72 5.30 -9.42
C MET A 71 -8.16 3.92 -9.73
N VAL A 72 -7.03 3.60 -9.12
CA VAL A 72 -6.42 2.27 -9.07
C VAL A 72 -6.19 1.86 -7.62
N CYS A 73 -6.14 0.57 -7.32
CA CYS A 73 -5.89 0.07 -5.97
C CYS A 73 -4.74 -0.93 -5.91
N HIS A 74 -4.06 -0.93 -4.77
CA HIS A 74 -3.04 -1.92 -4.47
C HIS A 74 -3.57 -3.08 -3.63
N GLY A 75 -3.02 -4.27 -3.91
CA GLY A 75 -3.06 -5.41 -3.00
C GLY A 75 -1.86 -5.39 -2.06
N PRO A 76 -2.04 -5.17 -0.74
CA PRO A 76 -0.97 -5.30 0.23
C PRO A 76 -0.66 -6.78 0.45
N ILE A 77 0.63 -7.10 0.51
CA ILE A 77 1.08 -8.44 0.91
C ILE A 77 1.62 -8.43 2.33
N ALA A 78 1.54 -9.58 2.98
CA ALA A 78 2.05 -9.79 4.32
C ALA A 78 2.57 -11.23 4.44
N PRO A 79 3.85 -11.49 4.11
CA PRO A 79 4.44 -12.82 4.12
C PRO A 79 4.44 -13.52 5.50
N TYR A 80 4.28 -12.74 6.57
CA TYR A 80 4.11 -13.25 7.93
C TYR A 80 2.76 -13.92 8.20
N TYR A 81 1.83 -13.90 7.24
CA TYR A 81 0.66 -14.78 7.29
C TYR A 81 0.94 -16.09 6.52
N PRO A 82 0.69 -17.26 7.13
CA PRO A 82 0.92 -18.55 6.46
C PRO A 82 0.21 -18.70 5.11
N ASN A 83 -0.96 -18.07 4.96
CA ASN A 83 -1.79 -18.14 3.76
C ASN A 83 -1.59 -16.95 2.80
N PHE A 84 -0.50 -16.18 2.91
CA PHE A 84 -0.35 -14.96 2.12
C PHE A 84 -0.35 -15.18 0.60
N LEU A 85 0.13 -16.34 0.12
CA LEU A 85 0.10 -16.68 -1.31
C LEU A 85 -1.32 -16.97 -1.82
N GLU A 86 -2.14 -17.62 -1.02
CA GLU A 86 -3.57 -17.88 -1.33
C GLU A 86 -4.34 -16.57 -1.35
N GLU A 87 -4.09 -15.70 -0.37
CA GLU A 87 -4.68 -14.37 -0.33
C GLU A 87 -4.20 -13.53 -1.52
N ALA A 88 -2.92 -13.58 -1.90
CA ALA A 88 -2.44 -12.93 -3.11
C ALA A 88 -3.17 -13.44 -4.37
N GLU A 89 -3.39 -14.76 -4.49
CA GLU A 89 -4.12 -15.34 -5.61
C GLU A 89 -5.55 -14.79 -5.70
N ARG A 90 -6.26 -14.74 -4.56
CA ARG A 90 -7.60 -14.14 -4.45
C ARG A 90 -7.58 -12.66 -4.87
N GLN A 91 -6.61 -11.88 -4.36
CA GLN A 91 -6.48 -10.46 -4.70
C GLN A 91 -6.25 -10.25 -6.20
N ALA A 92 -5.42 -11.10 -6.83
CA ALA A 92 -5.06 -10.98 -8.23
C ALA A 92 -6.18 -11.42 -9.17
N LEU A 93 -6.81 -12.57 -8.90
CA LEU A 93 -7.71 -13.25 -9.82
C LEU A 93 -9.19 -12.98 -9.55
N GLU A 94 -9.59 -12.79 -8.28
CA GLU A 94 -10.99 -12.54 -7.94
C GLU A 94 -11.29 -11.06 -7.72
N ARG A 95 -10.36 -10.33 -7.10
CA ARG A 95 -10.53 -8.89 -6.82
C ARG A 95 -9.90 -7.98 -7.86
N GLU A 96 -9.08 -8.54 -8.75
CA GLU A 96 -8.46 -7.85 -9.86
C GLU A 96 -7.75 -6.54 -9.45
N ILE A 97 -6.92 -6.59 -8.41
CA ILE A 97 -6.09 -5.43 -8.01
C ILE A 97 -5.21 -4.91 -9.17
N ASP A 98 -4.73 -3.67 -9.09
CA ASP A 98 -3.95 -3.05 -10.18
C ASP A 98 -2.43 -3.24 -10.01
N ALA A 99 -1.95 -3.27 -8.76
CA ALA A 99 -0.54 -3.50 -8.43
C ALA A 99 -0.38 -3.96 -6.97
N TRP A 100 0.83 -4.38 -6.59
CA TRP A 100 1.12 -4.83 -5.23
C TRP A 100 1.68 -3.72 -4.36
N LYS A 101 1.44 -3.77 -3.04
CA LYS A 101 2.07 -2.87 -2.07
C LYS A 101 2.90 -3.65 -1.06
N PHE A 102 4.18 -3.29 -0.98
CA PHE A 102 5.16 -3.92 -0.12
C PHE A 102 5.55 -3.00 1.03
N TYR A 103 5.49 -3.53 2.26
CA TYR A 103 6.08 -2.96 3.47
C TYR A 103 7.03 -4.00 4.08
N THR A 104 8.33 -3.77 3.90
CA THR A 104 9.40 -4.74 4.20
C THR A 104 9.99 -4.55 5.60
N GLY A 105 10.16 -3.29 6.02
CA GLY A 105 10.30 -2.95 7.43
C GLY A 105 8.92 -2.82 8.05
N VAL A 106 8.56 -3.68 8.99
CA VAL A 106 7.27 -3.65 9.70
C VAL A 106 7.50 -3.37 11.19
N PHE A 107 6.44 -2.97 11.89
CA PHE A 107 6.53 -2.58 13.31
C PHE A 107 6.96 -3.71 14.25
N ASN A 108 6.76 -4.98 13.86
CA ASN A 108 7.06 -6.17 14.66
C ASN A 108 6.50 -6.06 16.10
N MET A 109 5.20 -5.76 16.19
CA MET A 109 4.52 -5.57 17.48
C MET A 109 3.45 -6.64 17.74
N ARG A 110 2.92 -7.29 16.70
CA ARG A 110 1.84 -8.29 16.80
C ARG A 110 2.14 -9.54 15.96
N GLY A 111 3.41 -9.93 15.92
CA GLY A 111 3.89 -11.11 15.20
C GLY A 111 4.27 -10.87 13.74
N GLU A 112 4.26 -9.63 13.27
CA GLU A 112 4.80 -9.29 11.95
C GLU A 112 6.33 -9.36 11.97
N TYR A 113 6.97 -9.99 10.99
CA TYR A 113 8.43 -9.93 10.84
C TYR A 113 8.83 -9.09 9.63
N SER A 114 9.99 -8.45 9.74
CA SER A 114 10.58 -7.72 8.61
C SER A 114 11.30 -8.69 7.68
N TRP A 115 11.30 -8.40 6.39
CA TRP A 115 11.74 -9.33 5.35
C TRP A 115 12.40 -8.58 4.19
N TRP A 116 13.23 -9.29 3.44
CA TRP A 116 13.91 -8.75 2.28
C TRP A 116 13.19 -9.15 0.99
N MET A 117 13.18 -8.27 0.01
CA MET A 117 12.58 -8.55 -1.29
C MET A 117 13.42 -9.52 -2.14
N ASP A 118 14.70 -9.71 -1.79
CA ASP A 118 15.60 -10.72 -2.37
C ASP A 118 15.64 -12.04 -1.57
N ASP A 119 14.68 -12.26 -0.67
CA ASP A 119 14.52 -13.54 0.03
C ASP A 119 13.94 -14.59 -0.94
N GLU A 120 14.81 -15.48 -1.42
CA GLU A 120 14.46 -16.46 -2.46
C GLU A 120 13.42 -17.46 -1.99
N GLU A 121 13.47 -17.89 -0.72
CA GLU A 121 12.54 -18.88 -0.19
C GLU A 121 11.18 -18.25 0.09
N LEU A 122 11.16 -17.03 0.63
CA LEU A 122 9.94 -16.37 1.04
C LEU A 122 9.18 -15.72 -0.12
N ILE A 123 9.88 -15.02 -1.02
CA ILE A 123 9.26 -14.06 -1.94
C ILE A 123 9.35 -14.47 -3.41
N TYR A 124 10.35 -15.24 -3.85
CA TYR A 124 10.39 -15.65 -5.26
C TYR A 124 9.19 -16.50 -5.70
N PRO A 125 8.61 -17.39 -4.85
CA PRO A 125 7.37 -18.10 -5.21
C PRO A 125 6.22 -17.13 -5.53
N PHE A 126 6.15 -16.00 -4.82
CA PHE A 126 5.18 -14.94 -5.10
C PHE A 126 5.47 -14.26 -6.45
N TYR A 127 6.73 -13.94 -6.75
CA TYR A 127 7.10 -13.33 -8.02
C TYR A 127 6.75 -14.17 -9.26
N GLU A 128 6.94 -15.48 -9.19
CA GLU A 128 6.56 -16.38 -10.29
C GLU A 128 5.03 -16.43 -10.47
N LYS A 129 4.28 -16.47 -9.37
CA LYS A 129 2.81 -16.42 -9.40
C LYS A 129 2.29 -15.12 -10.04
N ILE A 130 2.76 -13.95 -9.58
CA ILE A 130 2.24 -12.67 -10.10
C ILE A 130 2.58 -12.43 -11.56
N LYS A 131 3.69 -12.98 -12.07
CA LYS A 131 3.99 -12.99 -13.51
C LYS A 131 2.95 -13.80 -14.27
N SER A 132 2.61 -14.99 -13.79
CA SER A 132 1.60 -15.86 -14.41
C SER A 132 0.21 -15.22 -14.45
N TRP A 133 -0.11 -14.39 -13.46
CA TRP A 133 -1.38 -13.65 -13.37
C TRP A 133 -1.37 -12.31 -14.12
N GLY A 134 -0.23 -11.90 -14.69
CA GLY A 134 -0.08 -10.59 -15.34
C GLY A 134 -0.12 -9.39 -14.38
N LYS A 135 0.04 -9.61 -13.06
CA LYS A 135 0.04 -8.57 -12.02
C LYS A 135 1.47 -8.24 -11.58
N ASN A 136 2.34 -7.84 -12.50
CA ASN A 136 3.80 -7.72 -12.28
C ASN A 136 4.28 -6.32 -11.85
N ILE A 137 3.38 -5.46 -11.37
CA ILE A 137 3.71 -4.12 -10.87
C ILE A 137 3.75 -4.16 -9.35
N ILE A 138 4.87 -3.75 -8.76
CA ILE A 138 5.06 -3.70 -7.31
C ILE A 138 5.43 -2.29 -6.88
N ASN A 139 4.67 -1.77 -5.94
CA ASN A 139 4.99 -0.55 -5.23
C ASN A 139 5.59 -0.89 -3.88
N VAL A 140 6.75 -0.31 -3.56
CA VAL A 140 7.45 -0.59 -2.30
C VAL A 140 7.61 0.66 -1.47
N HIS A 141 7.46 0.53 -0.15
CA HIS A 141 7.86 1.54 0.82
C HIS A 141 9.26 1.21 1.36
N LYS A 142 10.25 2.06 1.06
CA LYS A 142 11.67 1.96 1.46
C LYS A 142 12.20 3.36 1.80
N GLY A 143 13.30 3.43 2.54
CA GLY A 143 14.08 4.66 2.79
C GLY A 143 13.73 5.42 4.07
N LEU A 144 12.57 5.18 4.68
CA LEU A 144 12.22 5.74 5.99
C LEU A 144 12.11 4.59 7.00
N PRO A 145 13.07 4.45 7.93
CA PRO A 145 13.02 3.38 8.91
C PRO A 145 11.89 3.63 9.92
N PHE A 146 10.99 2.66 10.08
CA PHE A 146 9.93 2.73 11.09
C PHE A 146 10.48 2.78 12.52
N ASN A 147 11.65 2.18 12.74
CA ASN A 147 12.43 2.36 13.96
C ASN A 147 13.59 3.33 13.70
N GLN A 148 13.48 4.55 14.21
CA GLN A 148 14.51 5.59 14.01
C GLN A 148 15.80 5.32 14.81
N ASN A 149 15.73 4.44 15.82
CA ASN A 149 16.84 4.12 16.72
C ASN A 149 17.34 2.70 16.48
N LEU A 150 17.65 2.36 15.22
CA LEU A 150 18.30 1.09 14.89
C LEU A 150 19.63 1.00 15.65
N LYS A 151 19.74 0.00 16.53
CA LYS A 151 21.00 -0.29 17.23
C LYS A 151 22.00 -0.91 16.24
N PRO A 152 23.32 -0.75 16.46
CA PRO A 152 24.33 -1.47 15.68
C PRO A 152 24.01 -2.97 15.62
N GLY A 153 24.09 -3.55 14.41
CA GLY A 153 23.77 -4.96 14.17
C GLY A 153 22.29 -5.26 13.89
N VAL A 154 21.37 -4.30 14.05
CA VAL A 154 19.98 -4.47 13.62
C VAL A 154 19.86 -4.21 12.13
N THR A 155 19.36 -5.21 11.41
CA THR A 155 19.12 -5.14 9.97
C THR A 155 18.06 -4.10 9.62
N ASP A 156 18.40 -3.17 8.72
CA ASP A 156 17.46 -2.19 8.18
C ASP A 156 16.75 -2.70 6.93
N TYR A 157 15.60 -3.34 7.10
CA TYR A 157 14.77 -3.84 6.00
C TYR A 157 14.14 -2.73 5.15
N THR A 158 14.21 -1.46 5.57
CA THR A 158 13.78 -0.31 4.76
C THR A 158 14.85 0.17 3.79
N ASN A 159 16.08 -0.33 3.90
CA ASN A 159 17.16 -0.04 2.97
C ASN A 159 16.84 -0.61 1.57
N PRO A 160 17.05 0.15 0.47
CA PRO A 160 16.72 -0.30 -0.88
C PRO A 160 17.77 -1.25 -1.52
N ARG A 161 18.76 -1.75 -0.75
CA ARG A 161 19.85 -2.60 -1.27
C ARG A 161 19.39 -3.85 -2.01
N ASP A 162 18.29 -4.44 -1.56
CA ASP A 162 17.70 -5.67 -2.08
C ASP A 162 17.04 -5.44 -3.45
N ILE A 163 16.56 -4.22 -3.73
CA ILE A 163 15.90 -3.86 -5.00
C ILE A 163 16.74 -4.20 -6.22
N LYS A 164 18.06 -4.02 -6.13
CA LYS A 164 18.99 -4.23 -7.26
C LYS A 164 19.02 -5.68 -7.77
N LYS A 165 18.55 -6.66 -6.99
CA LYS A 165 18.65 -8.08 -7.35
C LYS A 165 17.41 -8.67 -8.00
N PHE A 166 16.28 -7.96 -8.04
CA PHE A 166 15.05 -8.48 -8.65
C PHE A 166 14.33 -7.46 -9.53
N HIS A 167 14.87 -6.25 -9.73
CA HIS A 167 14.23 -5.24 -10.58
C HIS A 167 14.05 -5.67 -12.05
N TRP A 168 14.73 -6.72 -12.51
CA TRP A 168 14.53 -7.31 -13.84
C TRP A 168 13.34 -8.28 -13.90
N ILE A 169 12.77 -8.66 -12.76
CA ILE A 169 11.68 -9.63 -12.61
C ILE A 169 10.31 -8.93 -12.70
N ILE A 170 10.24 -7.66 -12.31
CA ILE A 170 8.99 -6.90 -12.08
C ILE A 170 9.16 -5.40 -12.34
N ARG A 171 8.06 -4.66 -12.51
CA ARG A 171 8.07 -3.19 -12.58
C ARG A 171 7.94 -2.60 -11.18
N ILE A 172 8.88 -1.74 -10.78
CA ILE A 172 8.90 -1.12 -9.45
C ILE A 172 8.52 0.35 -9.54
N SER A 173 7.60 0.77 -8.68
CA SER A 173 7.28 2.17 -8.44
C SER A 173 7.45 2.49 -6.95
N ILE A 174 8.02 3.65 -6.64
CA ILE A 174 8.22 4.11 -5.25
C ILE A 174 7.13 5.13 -4.96
N LEU A 175 6.19 4.79 -4.08
CA LEU A 175 5.07 5.65 -3.71
C LEU A 175 4.97 5.80 -2.19
N LEU A 176 4.86 7.06 -1.74
CA LEU A 176 4.82 7.46 -0.34
C LEU A 176 3.51 8.19 -0.01
N PHE A 177 2.40 7.48 0.21
CA PHE A 177 1.20 8.06 0.85
C PHE A 177 0.40 6.98 1.61
N ILE A 178 0.03 7.28 2.85
CA ILE A 178 -0.96 6.53 3.67
C ILE A 178 -2.02 7.54 4.07
N ILE A 179 -3.26 7.34 3.64
CA ILE A 179 -4.43 8.10 4.12
C ILE A 179 -5.34 7.09 4.84
N ARG A 180 -5.65 7.36 6.12
CA ARG A 180 -6.64 6.59 6.88
C ARG A 180 -8.02 7.15 6.53
N ILE A 181 -8.85 6.36 5.86
CA ILE A 181 -10.26 6.66 5.63
C ILE A 181 -11.02 5.75 6.60
N GLN A 182 -11.86 6.32 7.46
CA GLN A 182 -12.77 5.55 8.32
C GLN A 182 -14.13 5.57 7.62
N VAL A 183 -14.58 4.40 7.18
CA VAL A 183 -15.93 4.21 6.62
C VAL A 183 -16.96 4.21 7.75
#